data_AF-A0A1Y4AMX7-F1
#
_entry.id   AF-A0A1Y4AMX7-F1
#
_cell.length_a   1.000
_cell.length_b   1.000
_cell.length_c   1.000
_cell.angle_alpha   90.00
_cell.angle_beta   90.00
_cell.angle_gamma   90.00
#
_symmetry.space_group_name_H-M   'P 1'
#
loop_
_entity.id
_entity.type
_entity.pdbx_description
1 polymer ?
#
loop_
_entity_poly.entity_id
_entity_poly.type
_entity_poly.pdbx_seq_one_letter_code
_entity_poly.pdbx_strand_id
1 'polypeptide(L)'
;MNELIEKIGIDKLAHLGVGGLLCACITLVMILQDAEMIRAGNLWRAAVSPLAGTIAVMMFEFFKEYIIDKEFDWKDFWFTLAGCALVFAATGIGVLFHLLSN
;
A
#
# COMPACT_ATOMS: atom_id res chain seq x y z
N MET A 1 2.58 23.64 -0.70
CA MET A 1 3.55 22.52 -0.71
C MET A 1 4.56 22.68 0.41
N ASN A 2 5.24 23.83 0.51
CA ASN A 2 6.20 24.13 1.60
C ASN A 2 5.57 23.99 3.00
N GLU A 3 4.39 24.57 3.24
CA GLU A 3 3.71 24.47 4.54
C GLU A 3 3.34 23.03 4.94
N LEU A 4 3.00 22.17 3.97
CA LEU A 4 2.64 20.78 4.23
C LEU A 4 3.88 19.92 4.51
N ILE A 5 4.96 20.13 3.73
CA ILE A 5 6.24 19.46 3.90
C ILE A 5 6.90 19.87 5.22
N GLU A 6 6.86 21.16 5.58
CA GLU A 6 7.37 21.65 6.86
C GLU A 6 6.61 21.07 8.05
N LYS A 7 5.28 20.86 7.91
CA LYS A 7 4.45 20.32 8.98
C LYS A 7 4.58 18.81 9.17
N ILE A 8 4.70 18.05 8.07
CA ILE A 8 4.74 16.58 8.09
C ILE A 8 6.18 16.05 8.17
N GLY A 9 7.12 16.73 7.52
CA GLY A 9 8.49 16.26 7.32
C GLY A 9 8.63 15.46 6.03
N ILE A 10 9.70 15.71 5.28
CA ILE A 10 9.99 15.00 4.02
C ILE A 10 10.21 13.50 4.25
N ASP A 11 10.79 13.15 5.40
CA ASP A 11 11.01 11.79 5.86
C ASP A 11 9.70 10.99 5.91
N LYS A 12 8.67 11.52 6.59
CA LYS A 12 7.37 10.85 6.71
C LYS A 12 6.65 10.72 5.37
N LEU A 13 6.82 11.71 4.49
CA LEU A 13 6.32 11.64 3.11
C LEU A 13 7.06 10.58 2.28
N ALA A 14 8.34 10.35 2.53
CA ALA A 14 9.10 9.27 1.89
C ALA A 14 8.59 7.91 2.36
N HIS A 15 8.33 7.71 3.65
CA HIS A 15 7.71 6.49 4.19
C HIS A 15 6.33 6.22 3.57
N LEU A 16 5.47 7.25 3.46
CA LEU A 16 4.20 7.16 2.73
C LEU A 16 4.39 6.71 1.27
N GLY A 17 5.30 7.38 0.55
CA GLY A 17 5.51 7.15 -0.88
C GLY A 17 6.12 5.79 -1.18
N VAL A 18 7.25 5.46 -0.53
CA VAL A 18 7.97 4.20 -0.75
C VAL A 18 7.15 3.01 -0.24
N GLY A 19 6.52 3.12 0.92
CA GLY A 19 5.62 2.10 1.45
C GLY A 19 4.44 1.83 0.50
N GLY A 20 3.80 2.90 0.00
CA GLY A 20 2.73 2.79 -0.98
C GLY A 20 3.19 2.18 -2.31
N LEU A 21 4.37 2.58 -2.82
CA LEU A 21 4.92 2.04 -4.06
C LEU A 21 5.19 0.53 -3.96
N LEU A 22 5.86 0.09 -2.89
CA LEU A 22 6.14 -1.34 -2.68
C LEU A 22 4.85 -2.14 -2.54
N CYS A 23 3.88 -1.61 -1.79
CA CYS A 23 2.56 -2.23 -1.66
C CYS A 23 1.86 -2.34 -3.02
N ALA A 24 1.90 -1.30 -3.85
CA ALA A 24 1.32 -1.31 -5.19
C ALA A 24 1.99 -2.35 -6.10
N CYS A 25 3.33 -2.44 -6.09
CA CYS A 25 4.06 -3.43 -6.87
C CYS A 25 3.63 -4.86 -6.52
N ILE A 26 3.56 -5.19 -5.23
CA ILE A 26 3.13 -6.52 -4.78
C ILE A 26 1.66 -6.76 -5.12
N THR A 27 0.80 -5.76 -4.92
CA THR A 27 -0.62 -5.81 -5.28
C THR A 27 -0.81 -6.14 -6.75
N LEU A 28 -0.05 -5.49 -7.65
CA LEU A 28 -0.11 -5.74 -9.09
C LEU A 28 0.33 -7.18 -9.42
N VAL A 29 1.40 -7.68 -8.81
CA VAL A 29 1.82 -9.08 -8.97
C VAL A 29 0.69 -10.02 -8.57
N MET A 30 0.05 -9.79 -7.41
CA MET A 30 -1.05 -10.64 -6.94
C MET A 30 -2.25 -10.60 -7.87
N ILE A 31 -2.67 -9.42 -8.33
CA ILE A 31 -3.80 -9.27 -9.28
C ILE A 31 -3.49 -10.00 -10.59
N LEU A 32 -2.27 -9.89 -11.12
CA LEU A 32 -1.87 -10.54 -12.36
C LEU A 32 -1.80 -12.06 -12.23
N GLN A 33 -1.36 -12.58 -11.07
CA GLN A 33 -1.35 -14.02 -10.80
C GLN A 33 -2.76 -14.60 -10.64
N ASP A 34 -3.71 -13.79 -10.13
CA ASP A 34 -5.08 -14.21 -9.85
C ASP A 34 -6.08 -13.79 -10.96
N ALA A 35 -5.57 -13.36 -12.11
CA ALA A 35 -6.37 -12.75 -13.18
C ALA A 35 -7.50 -13.67 -13.69
N GLU A 36 -7.27 -14.98 -13.77
CA GLU A 36 -8.30 -15.94 -14.19
C GLU A 36 -9.42 -16.09 -13.14
N MET A 37 -9.10 -16.06 -11.85
CA MET A 37 -10.13 -16.09 -10.80
C MET A 37 -10.93 -14.79 -10.73
N ILE A 38 -10.29 -13.65 -10.99
CA ILE A 38 -10.96 -12.35 -11.09
C ILE A 38 -11.94 -12.36 -12.28
N ARG A 39 -11.51 -12.88 -13.46
CA ARG A 39 -12.36 -13.03 -14.64
C ARG A 39 -13.53 -13.99 -14.40
N ALA A 40 -13.35 -15.03 -13.58
CA ALA A 40 -14.39 -15.99 -13.22
C ALA A 40 -15.47 -15.43 -12.26
N GLY A 41 -15.54 -14.11 -12.05
CA GLY A 41 -16.59 -13.44 -11.28
C GLY A 41 -16.18 -13.10 -9.83
N ASN A 42 -14.94 -13.34 -9.43
CA ASN A 42 -14.46 -13.02 -8.08
C ASN A 42 -13.70 -11.69 -8.02
N LEU A 43 -14.32 -10.63 -8.55
CA LEU A 43 -13.72 -9.29 -8.64
C LEU A 43 -13.29 -8.73 -7.27
N TRP A 44 -13.96 -9.12 -6.19
CA TRP A 44 -13.62 -8.72 -4.82
C TRP A 44 -12.20 -9.10 -4.41
N ARG A 45 -11.60 -10.13 -5.03
CA ARG A 45 -10.19 -10.50 -4.82
C ARG A 45 -9.23 -9.37 -5.20
N ALA A 46 -9.56 -8.58 -6.22
CA ALA A 46 -8.77 -7.39 -6.58
C ALA A 46 -8.87 -6.28 -5.53
N ALA A 47 -9.98 -6.16 -4.80
CA ALA A 47 -10.11 -5.17 -3.73
C ALA A 47 -9.27 -5.53 -2.50
N VAL A 48 -9.11 -6.83 -2.19
CA VAL A 48 -8.37 -7.31 -1.02
C VAL A 48 -6.91 -7.70 -1.32
N SER A 49 -6.50 -7.75 -2.59
CA SER A 49 -5.12 -8.03 -2.98
C SER A 49 -4.05 -7.12 -2.34
N PRO A 50 -4.34 -5.85 -1.96
CA PRO A 50 -3.36 -5.05 -1.22
C PRO A 50 -3.01 -5.61 0.15
N LEU A 51 -3.78 -6.52 0.75
CA LEU A 51 -3.41 -7.19 2.01
C LEU A 51 -2.03 -7.86 1.93
N ALA A 52 -1.73 -8.53 0.81
CA ALA A 52 -0.43 -9.17 0.61
C ALA A 52 0.70 -8.13 0.57
N GLY A 53 0.48 -7.01 -0.11
CA GLY A 53 1.42 -5.88 -0.15
C GLY A 53 1.62 -5.26 1.23
N THR A 54 0.55 -5.03 1.98
CA THR A 54 0.61 -4.49 3.35
C THR A 54 1.38 -5.41 4.29
N ILE A 55 1.17 -6.72 4.22
CA ILE A 55 1.92 -7.68 5.06
C ILE A 55 3.42 -7.61 4.77
N ALA A 56 3.80 -7.63 3.49
CA ALA A 56 5.20 -7.55 3.10
C ALA A 56 5.84 -6.22 3.51
N VAL A 57 5.15 -5.11 3.29
CA VAL A 57 5.63 -3.77 3.65
C VAL A 57 5.72 -3.60 5.18
N MET A 58 4.75 -4.11 5.94
CA MET A 58 4.83 -4.17 7.42
C MET A 58 6.08 -4.90 7.89
N MET A 59 6.39 -6.04 7.28
CA MET A 59 7.58 -6.81 7.62
C MET A 59 8.85 -6.02 7.30
N PHE A 60 8.97 -5.45 6.10
CA PHE A 60 10.15 -4.66 5.72
C PHE A 60 10.36 -3.46 6.63
N GLU A 61 9.30 -2.73 6.94
CA GLU A 61 9.38 -1.56 7.79
C GLU A 61 9.72 -1.93 9.23
N PHE A 62 9.09 -2.98 9.76
CA PHE A 62 9.42 -3.48 11.09
C PHE A 62 10.89 -3.91 11.18
N PHE A 63 11.41 -4.60 10.16
CA PHE A 63 12.83 -4.96 10.12
C PHE A 63 13.75 -3.76 10.02
N LYS A 64 13.41 -2.75 9.21
CA LYS A 64 14.17 -1.50 9.11
C LYS A 64 14.23 -0.80 10.48
N GLU A 65 13.08 -0.54 11.08
CA GLU A 65 12.96 0.18 12.36
C GLU A 65 13.59 -0.58 13.53
N TYR A 66 13.48 -1.91 13.57
CA TYR A 66 13.97 -2.72 14.69
C TYR A 66 15.45 -3.10 14.57
N ILE A 67 15.95 -3.30 13.35
CA ILE A 67 17.32 -3.83 13.12
C ILE A 67 18.29 -2.73 12.68
N ILE A 68 17.85 -1.80 11.83
CA ILE A 68 18.72 -0.81 11.19
C ILE A 68 18.74 0.48 12.00
N ASP A 69 17.56 0.91 12.47
CA ASP A 69 17.44 2.17 13.17
C ASP A 69 17.80 2.06 14.65
N LYS A 70 18.26 3.18 15.22
CA LYS A 70 18.69 3.25 16.63
C LYS A 70 17.49 3.21 17.58
N GLU A 71 16.37 3.78 17.15
CA GLU A 71 15.14 3.90 17.89
C GLU A 71 13.98 3.68 16.93
N PHE A 72 12.96 2.95 17.39
CA PHE A 72 11.78 2.66 16.59
C PHE A 72 10.87 3.91 16.51
N ASP A 73 10.66 4.46 15.31
CA ASP A 73 9.72 5.54 15.07
C ASP A 73 8.36 5.01 14.58
N TRP A 74 7.39 5.00 15.49
CA TRP A 74 6.02 4.62 15.17
C TRP A 74 5.39 5.48 14.07
N LYS A 75 5.81 6.72 13.89
CA LYS A 75 5.28 7.57 12.82
C LYS A 75 5.69 7.04 11.46
N ASP A 76 6.93 6.60 11.28
CA ASP A 76 7.37 6.01 10.01
C ASP A 76 6.57 4.77 9.68
N PHE A 77 6.40 3.90 10.67
CA PHE A 77 5.54 2.74 10.55
C PHE A 77 4.12 3.10 10.09
N TRP A 78 3.47 4.08 10.73
CA TRP A 78 2.11 4.49 10.36
C TRP A 78 2.03 5.18 8.99
N PHE A 79 3.01 6.01 8.63
CA PHE A 79 3.04 6.65 7.31
C PHE A 79 3.24 5.62 6.19
N THR A 80 4.10 4.63 6.42
CA THR A 80 4.27 3.48 5.53
C THR A 80 2.96 2.71 5.32
N LEU A 81 2.18 2.47 6.39
CA LEU A 81 0.86 1.85 6.28
C LEU A 81 -0.20 2.74 5.62
N ALA A 82 -0.14 4.04 5.83
CA ALA A 82 -1.01 4.99 5.13
C ALA A 82 -0.75 4.95 3.61
N GLY A 83 0.51 4.72 3.18
CA GLY A 83 0.84 4.44 1.78
C GLY A 83 0.11 3.22 1.24
N CYS A 84 0.05 2.13 2.01
CA CYS A 84 -0.72 0.92 1.64
C CYS A 84 -2.23 1.19 1.57
N ALA A 85 -2.77 2.04 2.45
CA ALA A 85 -4.18 2.43 2.43
C ALA A 85 -4.57 3.16 1.13
N LEU A 86 -3.67 3.95 0.54
CA LEU A 86 -3.89 4.55 -0.78
C LEU A 86 -4.03 3.49 -1.88
N VAL A 87 -3.31 2.37 -1.76
CA VAL A 87 -3.41 1.25 -2.69
C VAL A 87 -4.76 0.54 -2.56
N PHE A 88 -5.27 0.34 -1.33
CA PHE A 88 -6.65 -0.14 -1.11
C PHE A 88 -7.70 0.79 -1.73
N ALA A 89 -7.54 2.10 -1.57
CA ALA A 89 -8.45 3.06 -2.19
C ALA A 89 -8.41 2.94 -3.73
N ALA A 90 -7.21 2.84 -4.32
CA ALA A 90 -7.04 2.70 -5.76
C ALA A 90 -7.66 1.41 -6.31
N THR A 91 -7.43 0.26 -5.68
CA THR A 91 -8.04 -1.01 -6.12
C THR A 91 -9.55 -1.01 -5.92
N GLY A 92 -10.04 -0.46 -4.81
CA GLY A 92 -11.47 -0.30 -4.53
C GLY A 92 -12.18 0.57 -5.57
N ILE A 93 -11.58 1.70 -5.97
CA ILE A 93 -12.08 2.55 -7.05
C ILE A 93 -12.10 1.78 -8.37
N GLY A 94 -11.04 1.03 -8.69
CA GLY A 94 -10.98 0.19 -9.89
C GLY A 94 -12.10 -0.85 -9.95
N VAL A 95 -12.36 -1.54 -8.83
CA VAL A 95 -13.48 -2.49 -8.70
C VAL A 95 -14.82 -1.79 -8.88
N LEU A 96 -15.03 -0.64 -8.22
CA LEU A 96 -16.26 0.14 -8.36
C LEU A 96 -16.51 0.56 -9.82
N PHE A 97 -15.50 1.08 -10.50
CA PHE A 97 -15.62 1.47 -11.92
C PHE A 97 -15.89 0.28 -12.82
N HIS A 98 -15.33 -0.89 -12.53
CA HIS A 98 -15.64 -2.10 -13.29
C HIS A 98 -17.11 -2.52 -13.11
N LEU A 99 -17.64 -2.47 -11.88
CA LEU A 99 -19.04 -2.80 -11.59
C LEU A 99 -20.04 -1.79 -12.17
N LEU A 100 -19.66 -0.52 -12.32
CA LEU A 100 -20.54 0.51 -12.89
C LEU A 100 -20.49 0.56 -14.43
N SER A 101 -19.50 -0.06 -15.04
CA SER A 101 -19.30 -0.06 -16.50
C SER A 101 -19.75 -1.35 -17.20
N ASN A 102 -20.16 -2.37 -16.45
CA ASN A 102 -20.67 -3.65 -16.95
C ASN A 102 -21.99 -4.01 -16.26
#